data_AF-A0AAB0A3A0-F1
#
_entry.id   AF-A0AAB0A3A0-F1
#
_cell.length_a   1.000
_cell.length_b   1.000
_cell.length_c   1.000
_cell.angle_alpha   90.00
_cell.angle_beta   90.00
_cell.angle_gamma   90.00
#
_symmetry.space_group_name_H-M   'P 1'
#
loop_
_entity.id
_entity.type
_entity.pdbx_description
1 polymer ?
#
loop_
_entity_poly.entity_id
_entity_poly.type
_entity_poly.pdbx_seq_one_letter_code
_entity_poly.pdbx_strand_id
1 'polypeptide(L)' 'MADDSTTVPSSLKVGPNINTDELRRQIAVILKDANLEEMTAKTVRQQLETNLKCDLSDRKKELHDLIMEFIKAQPE' A
#
# COMPACT_ATOMS: atom_id res chain seq x y z
N MET A 1 -34.01 24.02 -5.88
CA MET A 1 -32.59 24.26 -6.18
C MET A 1 -31.81 23.27 -5.35
N ALA A 2 -31.40 22.17 -5.96
CA ALA A 2 -30.81 21.03 -5.26
C ALA A 2 -29.29 21.23 -5.12
N ASP A 3 -28.85 21.03 -3.88
CA ASP A 3 -27.51 20.67 -3.40
C ASP A 3 -26.30 21.41 -4.00
N ASP A 4 -25.73 22.25 -3.15
CA ASP A 4 -24.36 22.76 -3.22
C ASP A 4 -23.37 21.59 -3.24
N SER A 5 -23.07 21.07 -4.43
CA SER A 5 -21.90 20.20 -4.65
C SER A 5 -20.64 21.05 -4.61
N THR A 6 -20.28 21.52 -3.41
CA THR A 6 -18.95 22.04 -3.14
C THR A 6 -17.96 20.89 -3.28
N THR A 7 -17.36 20.83 -4.48
CA THR A 7 -15.96 20.52 -4.73
C THR A 7 -15.15 20.24 -3.46
N VAL A 8 -14.81 18.96 -3.25
CA VAL A 8 -13.50 18.67 -2.65
C VAL A 8 -12.48 18.76 -3.79
N PRO A 9 -11.52 19.69 -3.74
CA PRO A 9 -10.36 19.59 -4.59
C PRO A 9 -9.52 18.47 -3.97
N SER A 10 -9.56 17.26 -4.55
CA SER A 10 -8.57 16.22 -4.26
C SER A 10 -7.23 16.73 -4.78
N SER A 11 -6.62 17.56 -3.93
CA SER A 11 -5.43 18.35 -4.14
C SER A 11 -4.26 17.40 -4.35
N LEU A 12 -3.52 17.63 -5.45
CA LEU A 12 -2.25 17.00 -5.79
C LEU A 12 -2.21 15.48 -5.57
N LYS A 13 -2.56 14.68 -6.59
CA LYS A 13 -1.96 13.36 -6.73
C LYS A 13 -0.55 13.50 -7.33
N VAL A 14 0.30 14.34 -6.73
CA VAL A 14 1.73 14.06 -6.73
C VAL A 14 1.83 12.94 -5.71
N GLY A 15 1.64 11.69 -6.17
CA GLY A 15 1.88 10.54 -5.30
C GLY A 15 3.25 10.75 -4.67
N PRO A 16 3.41 10.62 -3.34
CA PRO A 16 4.71 10.79 -2.75
C PRO A 16 5.63 9.82 -3.46
N ASN A 17 6.83 10.31 -3.76
CA ASN A 17 7.88 9.48 -4.28
C ASN A 17 8.40 8.64 -3.09
N ILE A 18 7.57 7.68 -2.65
CA ILE A 18 7.92 6.75 -1.59
C ILE A 18 9.00 5.84 -2.17
N ASN A 19 10.16 5.83 -1.54
CA ASN A 19 11.26 4.98 -1.96
C ASN A 19 10.97 3.53 -1.56
N THR A 20 11.63 2.59 -2.24
CA THR A 20 11.47 1.15 -2.02
C THR A 20 11.72 0.75 -0.56
N ASP A 21 12.65 1.42 0.14
CA ASP A 21 12.91 1.19 1.57
C ASP A 21 11.71 1.51 2.46
N GLU A 22 11.02 2.63 2.23
CA GLU A 22 9.83 2.99 3.00
C GLU A 22 8.69 2.02 2.70
N LEU A 23 8.56 1.63 1.42
CA LEU A 23 7.60 0.62 1.00
C LEU A 23 7.85 -0.70 1.74
N ARG A 24 9.09 -1.17 1.77
CA ARG A 24 9.52 -2.39 2.49
C ARG A 24 9.19 -2.31 3.98
N ARG A 25 9.51 -1.18 4.64
CA ARG A 25 9.21 -0.99 6.06
C ARG A 25 7.71 -1.08 6.34
N GLN A 26 6.90 -0.37 5.57
CA GLN A 26 5.45 -0.38 5.75
C GLN A 26 4.84 -1.76 5.46
N ILE A 27 5.33 -2.45 4.42
CA ILE A 27 4.94 -3.84 4.12
C ILE A 27 5.29 -4.75 5.30
N ALA A 28 6.51 -4.65 5.85
CA ALA A 28 6.94 -5.47 6.97
C ALA A 28 6.09 -5.21 8.22
N VAL A 29 5.72 -3.96 8.52
CA VAL A 29 4.82 -3.64 9.64
C VAL A 29 3.44 -4.27 9.43
N ILE A 30 2.88 -4.15 8.23
CA ILE A 30 1.59 -4.75 7.88
C ILE A 30 1.65 -6.28 7.99
N LEU A 31 2.67 -6.90 7.41
CA LEU A 31 2.85 -8.35 7.36
C LEU A 31 3.25 -8.95 8.71
N LYS A 32 3.82 -8.18 9.63
CA LYS A 32 4.17 -8.63 10.99
C LYS A 32 2.95 -8.81 11.88
N ASP A 33 1.97 -7.94 11.75
CA ASP A 33 0.70 -8.01 12.50
C ASP A 33 -0.37 -8.83 11.77
N ALA A 34 -0.20 -9.06 10.46
CA ALA A 34 -1.19 -9.73 9.64
C ALA A 34 -0.83 -11.19 9.36
N ASN A 35 -1.87 -12.01 9.17
CA ASN A 35 -1.71 -13.41 8.84
C ASN A 35 -1.18 -13.56 7.39
N LEU A 36 0.07 -13.99 7.22
CA LEU A 36 0.72 -14.10 5.91
C LEU A 36 -0.03 -15.03 4.95
N GLU A 37 -0.73 -16.05 5.47
CA GLU A 37 -1.56 -16.96 4.68
C GLU A 37 -2.79 -16.28 4.09
N GLU A 38 -3.35 -15.29 4.78
CA GLU A 38 -4.52 -14.52 4.34
C GLU A 38 -4.14 -13.22 3.64
N MET A 39 -2.91 -12.74 3.85
CA MET A 39 -2.41 -11.50 3.28
C MET A 39 -2.02 -11.64 1.82
N THR A 40 -2.93 -11.18 0.96
CA THR A 40 -2.66 -11.05 -0.47
C THR A 40 -2.05 -9.70 -0.81
N ALA A 41 -1.30 -9.64 -1.93
CA ALA A 41 -0.78 -8.39 -2.46
C ALA A 41 -1.86 -7.31 -2.67
N LYS A 42 -3.12 -7.72 -2.85
CA LYS A 42 -4.26 -6.81 -2.93
C LYS A 42 -4.54 -6.13 -1.59
N THR A 43 -4.61 -6.90 -0.50
CA THR A 43 -4.89 -6.38 0.85
C THR A 43 -3.76 -5.48 1.34
N VAL A 44 -2.51 -5.92 1.19
CA VAL A 44 -1.31 -5.13 1.55
C VAL A 44 -1.29 -3.81 0.78
N ARG A 45 -1.56 -3.84 -0.54
CA ARG A 45 -1.65 -2.62 -1.35
C ARG A 45 -2.71 -1.67 -0.82
N GLN A 46 -3.92 -2.15 -0.58
CA GLN A 46 -5.02 -1.31 -0.09
C GLN A 46 -4.72 -0.69 1.26
N GLN A 47 -4.13 -1.45 2.19
CA GLN A 47 -3.71 -0.92 3.48
C GLN A 47 -2.61 0.13 3.32
N LEU A 48 -1.62 -0.08 2.45
CA LEU A 48 -0.59 0.93 2.15
C LEU A 48 -1.17 2.19 1.53
N GLU A 49 -2.02 2.04 0.51
CA GLU A 49 -2.69 3.16 -0.16
C GLU A 49 -3.53 3.97 0.84
N THR A 50 -4.17 3.30 1.80
CA THR A 50 -4.96 3.95 2.86
C THR A 50 -4.06 4.66 3.88
N ASN A 51 -3.00 4.00 4.37
CA ASN A 51 -2.08 4.56 5.37
C ASN A 51 -1.27 5.73 4.81
N LEU A 52 -0.73 5.58 3.61
CA LEU A 52 0.12 6.56 2.95
C LEU A 52 -0.69 7.58 2.14
N LYS A 53 -1.99 7.36 1.95
CA LYS A 53 -2.88 8.15 1.06
C LYS A 53 -2.30 8.26 -0.36
N CYS A 54 -1.80 7.14 -0.87
CA CYS A 54 -1.06 7.03 -2.14
C CYS A 54 -1.78 6.20 -3.19
N ASP A 55 -1.35 6.33 -4.45
CA ASP A 55 -1.59 5.28 -5.44
C ASP A 55 -0.38 4.36 -5.52
N LEU A 56 -0.63 3.07 -5.40
CA LEU A 56 0.34 2.01 -5.65
C LEU A 56 -0.16 1.07 -6.75
N SER A 57 -1.15 1.50 -7.55
CA SER A 57 -1.71 0.68 -8.62
C SER A 57 -0.68 0.32 -9.69
N ASP A 58 0.25 1.22 -9.97
CA ASP A 58 1.37 1.00 -10.91
C ASP A 58 2.47 0.13 -10.28
N ARG A 59 2.60 0.14 -8.95
CA ARG A 59 3.64 -0.60 -8.21
C ARG A 59 3.18 -1.96 -7.69
N LYS A 60 2.08 -2.52 -8.22
CA LYS A 60 1.57 -3.84 -7.83
C LYS A 60 2.62 -4.95 -7.94
N LYS A 61 3.43 -4.92 -9.00
CA LYS A 61 4.49 -5.91 -9.23
C LYS A 61 5.58 -5.83 -8.17
N GLU A 62 6.10 -4.61 -7.95
CA GLU A 62 7.08 -4.33 -6.89
C GLU A 62 6.54 -4.76 -5.52
N LEU A 63 5.31 -4.38 -5.20
CA LEU A 63 4.67 -4.78 -3.95
C LEU A 63 4.59 -6.30 -3.79
N HIS A 64 4.18 -7.01 -4.84
CA HIS A 64 4.09 -8.46 -4.85
C HIS A 64 5.45 -9.12 -4.63
N ASP A 65 6.49 -8.66 -5.34
CA ASP A 65 7.86 -9.14 -5.15
C ASP A 65 8.35 -8.93 -3.72
N LEU A 66 8.10 -7.75 -3.13
CA LEU A 66 8.47 -7.45 -1.75
C LEU A 66 7.76 -8.32 -0.73
N ILE A 67 6.47 -8.59 -0.93
CA ILE A 67 5.70 -9.49 -0.06
C ILE A 67 6.25 -10.92 -0.17
N MET A 68 6.50 -11.40 -1.39
CA MET A 68 7.07 -12.73 -1.61
C MET A 68 8.47 -12.86 -1.03
N GLU A 69 9.30 -11.83 -1.16
CA GLU A 69 10.62 -11.77 -0.53
C GLU A 69 10.51 -11.81 1.00
N PHE A 70 9.56 -11.08 1.58
CA PHE A 70 9.31 -11.10 3.02
C PHE A 70 8.87 -12.47 3.52
N ILE A 71 7.90 -13.10 2.85
CA ILE A 71 7.42 -14.45 3.19
C ILE A 71 8.56 -15.47 3.08
N LYS A 72 9.35 -15.42 2.00
CA LYS A 72 10.52 -16.30 1.83
C LYS A 72 11.63 -16.06 2.85
N ALA A 73 11.74 -14.85 3.38
CA ALA A 73 12.75 -14.50 4.37
C ALA A 73 12.34 -14.87 5.81
N GLN A 74 11.06 -15.17 6.07
CA GLN A 74 10.65 -15.72 7.36
C GLN A 74 11.10 -17.19 7.44
N PRO A 75 11.89 -17.57 8.47
CA PRO A 75 12.15 -18.99 8.73
C PRO A 75 10.83 -19.65 9.13
N GLU A 76 10.52 -20.80 8.52
CA GLU A 76 9.39 -21.68 8.87
C GLU A 76 9.32 -21.97 10.38
#